data_AF-A0A847HRY8-F1
#
_entry.id   AF-A0A847HRY8-F1
#
_cell.length_a   1.000
_cell.length_b   1.000
_cell.length_c   1.000
_cell.angle_alpha   90.00
_cell.angle_beta   90.00
_cell.angle_gamma   90.00
#
_symmetry.space_group_name_H-M   'P 1'
#
loop_
_entity.id
_entity.type
_entity.pdbx_description
1 polymer ?
#
loop_
_entity_poly.entity_id
_entity_poly.type
_entity_poly.pdbx_seq_one_letter_code
_entity_poly.pdbx_strand_id
1 'polypeptide(L)'
;MKTYISTICISALLLPVAAFGEQGVYEQEFVVTAYYSPLPGQCCYVRGSYEADKILNGEGHTAADGTAVFDGLAAAPSSYTFGTRITLPGIGTVSVHDRGGAIQELQDNVHRLDIWVGHGEEGLARALAFGVQRMRGTVYVSSVRQPAVAFSPSSLPAPVASLAPLQGTTNILGTAPAYGDRSVSVRRLQEALQSAGYFDHDVTGYFGSVTQKSLGTFVTAMGIQEPADILTDTAAAYLEAARERAVASSPIPGVVDVSSTASRIAAAQRTLRFLGYYQGRTNGHFDETLRSAICRFQV
;
A
#
# COMPACT_ATOMS: atom_id res chain seq x y z
N MET A 1 -52.45 66.15 -37.43
CA MET A 1 -51.97 66.00 -36.04
C MET A 1 -52.81 64.95 -35.32
N LYS A 2 -52.24 63.77 -35.08
CA LYS A 2 -52.63 62.81 -34.03
C LYS A 2 -51.52 61.75 -33.96
N THR A 3 -50.96 61.59 -32.78
CA THR A 3 -49.78 60.78 -32.43
C THR A 3 -50.25 59.51 -31.72
N TYR A 4 -49.77 58.32 -32.09
CA TYR A 4 -49.84 57.07 -31.30
C TYR A 4 -48.64 56.20 -31.74
N ILE A 5 -47.50 56.25 -31.05
CA ILE A 5 -47.07 55.44 -29.89
C ILE A 5 -47.04 53.94 -30.17
N SER A 6 -45.81 53.45 -30.31
CA SER A 6 -45.38 52.07 -30.48
C SER A 6 -45.48 51.30 -29.16
N THR A 7 -46.02 50.08 -29.19
CA THR A 7 -45.96 49.14 -28.06
C THR A 7 -45.12 47.94 -28.50
N ILE A 8 -43.90 47.85 -27.96
CA ILE A 8 -43.01 46.70 -28.07
C ILE A 8 -43.42 45.71 -26.97
N CYS A 9 -43.93 44.55 -27.35
CA CYS A 9 -44.10 43.41 -26.45
C CYS A 9 -42.72 42.79 -26.16
N ILE A 10 -42.23 42.96 -24.93
CA ILE A 10 -41.09 42.21 -24.41
C ILE A 10 -41.64 40.90 -23.84
N SER A 11 -41.49 39.83 -24.60
CA SER A 11 -41.71 38.45 -24.15
C SER A 11 -40.56 38.05 -23.24
N ALA A 12 -40.77 38.12 -21.93
CA ALA A 12 -39.85 37.57 -20.95
C ALA A 12 -39.96 36.03 -20.97
N LEU A 13 -38.97 35.37 -21.56
CA LEU A 13 -38.75 33.93 -21.43
C LEU A 13 -38.27 33.64 -20.00
N LEU A 14 -39.19 33.27 -19.12
CA LEU A 14 -38.87 32.70 -17.82
C LEU A 14 -38.40 31.25 -18.03
N LEU A 15 -37.09 31.06 -18.13
CA LEU A 15 -36.48 29.75 -17.92
C LEU A 15 -36.68 29.35 -16.45
N PRO A 16 -37.10 28.12 -16.13
CA PRO A 16 -37.07 27.65 -14.75
C PRO A 16 -35.61 27.46 -14.36
N VAL A 17 -35.07 28.42 -13.62
CA VAL A 17 -33.88 28.18 -12.80
C VAL A 17 -34.32 27.19 -11.74
N ALA A 18 -33.93 25.93 -11.88
CA ALA A 18 -34.00 24.98 -10.78
C ALA A 18 -32.97 25.40 -9.73
N ALA A 19 -33.35 26.39 -8.91
CA ALA A 19 -32.70 26.64 -7.64
C ALA A 19 -33.07 25.46 -6.72
N PHE A 20 -32.18 24.48 -6.59
CA PHE A 20 -32.25 23.53 -5.48
C PHE A 20 -32.01 24.33 -4.21
N GLY A 21 -33.11 24.69 -3.55
CA GLY A 21 -33.09 25.52 -2.35
C GLY A 21 -32.38 24.81 -1.20
N GLU A 22 -31.43 25.52 -0.59
CA GLU A 22 -31.01 25.30 0.79
C GLU A 22 -32.23 25.48 1.70
N GLN A 23 -32.97 24.42 2.04
CA GLN A 23 -33.81 24.41 3.25
C GLN A 23 -33.95 23.00 3.83
N GLY A 24 -33.32 22.79 4.98
CA GLY A 24 -33.82 21.86 5.97
C GLY A 24 -33.11 20.51 6.09
N VAL A 25 -33.80 19.63 6.82
CA VAL A 25 -33.42 18.24 7.07
C VAL A 25 -34.00 17.39 5.94
N TYR A 26 -33.18 16.57 5.29
CA TYR A 26 -33.62 15.75 4.15
C TYR A 26 -32.95 14.38 4.13
N GLU A 27 -33.53 13.46 3.36
CA GLU A 27 -33.00 12.10 3.18
C GLU A 27 -32.16 12.03 1.91
N GLN A 28 -31.05 11.28 1.98
CA GLN A 28 -30.14 11.08 0.85
C GLN A 28 -29.63 9.65 0.80
N GLU A 29 -29.55 9.07 -0.40
CA GLU A 29 -28.90 7.78 -0.63
C GLU A 29 -27.38 7.93 -0.66
N PHE A 30 -26.70 7.10 0.14
CA PHE A 30 -25.25 7.08 0.25
C PHE A 30 -24.66 5.71 -0.09
N VAL A 31 -23.50 5.73 -0.74
CA VAL A 31 -22.51 4.66 -0.68
C VAL A 31 -21.50 5.05 0.39
N VAL A 32 -21.55 4.36 1.52
CA VAL A 32 -20.70 4.62 2.68
C VAL A 32 -19.54 3.64 2.69
N THR A 33 -18.33 4.18 2.79
CA THR A 33 -17.09 3.44 3.05
C THR A 33 -16.48 3.90 4.36
N ALA A 34 -15.38 3.25 4.75
CA ALA A 34 -14.58 3.67 5.88
C ALA A 34 -13.11 3.76 5.49
N TYR A 35 -12.43 4.76 6.05
CA TYR A 35 -10.99 4.95 5.93
C TYR A 35 -10.34 5.03 7.31
N TYR A 36 -9.03 4.82 7.34
CA TYR A 36 -8.27 4.78 8.57
C TYR A 36 -6.98 5.59 8.44
N SER A 37 -6.42 6.00 9.57
CA SER A 37 -5.13 6.69 9.61
C SER A 37 -4.01 5.67 9.83
N PRO A 38 -3.18 5.35 8.81
CA PRO A 38 -2.07 4.43 9.01
C PRO A 38 -1.03 5.02 9.96
N LEU A 39 -0.27 4.15 10.61
CA LEU A 39 0.84 4.46 11.51
C LEU A 39 2.13 3.82 10.98
N PRO A 40 3.30 4.43 11.21
CA PRO A 40 4.57 3.78 10.90
C PRO A 40 4.76 2.48 11.68
N GLY A 41 5.36 1.47 11.05
CA GLY A 41 5.73 0.22 11.71
C GLY A 41 4.60 -0.78 11.94
N GLN A 42 3.41 -0.56 11.39
CA GLN A 42 2.33 -1.55 11.44
C GLN A 42 2.75 -2.90 10.83
N CYS A 43 2.15 -3.97 11.31
CA CYS A 43 2.37 -5.32 10.79
C CYS A 43 1.93 -5.49 9.33
N CYS A 44 0.98 -4.68 8.84
CA CYS A 44 0.44 -4.79 7.50
C CYS A 44 -0.23 -3.49 7.03
N TYR A 45 -0.30 -3.33 5.69
CA TYR A 45 -0.90 -2.19 4.99
C TYR A 45 -1.65 -2.72 3.75
N VAL A 46 -2.76 -2.08 3.37
CA VAL A 46 -3.59 -2.49 2.20
C VAL A 46 -2.79 -2.39 0.90
N ARG A 47 -2.03 -1.31 0.74
CA ARG A 47 -1.18 -1.00 -0.42
C ARG A 47 0.26 -1.43 -0.20
N GLY A 48 0.53 -2.11 0.91
CA GLY A 48 1.80 -2.71 1.24
C GLY A 48 2.84 -1.80 1.89
N SER A 49 2.55 -0.54 2.15
CA SER A 49 3.43 0.32 2.95
C SER A 49 2.67 1.44 3.66
N TYR A 50 3.30 2.00 4.71
CA TYR A 50 2.80 3.18 5.42
C TYR A 50 2.55 4.35 4.46
N GLU A 51 3.55 4.71 3.66
CA GLU A 51 3.45 5.82 2.71
C GLU A 51 2.35 5.58 1.67
N ALA A 52 2.17 4.33 1.22
CA ALA A 52 1.16 4.00 0.25
C ALA A 52 -0.27 4.06 0.82
N ASP A 53 -0.47 3.58 2.04
CA ASP A 53 -1.77 3.66 2.71
C ASP A 53 -2.06 5.10 3.15
N LYS A 54 -1.04 5.88 3.50
CA LYS A 54 -1.20 7.31 3.81
C LYS A 54 -1.69 8.06 2.58
N ILE A 55 -1.12 7.81 1.40
CA ILE A 55 -1.62 8.41 0.15
C ILE A 55 -3.06 7.95 -0.15
N LEU A 56 -3.39 6.67 0.10
CA LEU A 56 -4.72 6.13 -0.15
C LEU A 56 -5.80 6.76 0.74
N ASN A 57 -5.52 6.92 2.03
CA ASN A 57 -6.47 7.36 3.05
C ASN A 57 -6.40 8.87 3.36
N GLY A 58 -5.54 9.60 2.65
CA GLY A 58 -5.24 11.01 2.92
C GLY A 58 -4.08 11.18 3.90
N GLU A 59 -3.39 12.34 3.86
CA GLU A 59 -2.16 12.59 4.62
C GLU A 59 -2.34 12.57 6.17
N GLY A 60 -3.55 12.31 6.66
CA GLY A 60 -3.76 11.68 7.97
C GLY A 60 -3.50 12.57 9.19
N HIS A 61 -3.25 13.86 9.00
CA HIS A 61 -2.96 14.79 10.10
C HIS A 61 -4.08 15.82 10.35
N THR A 62 -4.76 16.27 9.29
CA THR A 62 -5.85 17.24 9.37
C THR A 62 -6.87 16.96 8.28
N ALA A 63 -8.15 17.17 8.59
CA ALA A 63 -9.22 17.13 7.61
C ALA A 63 -9.05 18.26 6.57
N ALA A 64 -9.77 18.19 5.46
CA ALA A 64 -9.75 19.21 4.42
C ALA A 64 -10.07 20.64 4.91
N ASP A 65 -10.78 20.80 6.02
CA ASP A 65 -11.06 22.10 6.66
C ASP A 65 -10.06 22.52 7.75
N GLY A 66 -9.00 21.72 7.97
CA GLY A 66 -7.98 21.94 9.00
C GLY A 66 -8.34 21.39 10.39
N THR A 67 -9.52 20.79 10.55
CA THR A 67 -9.93 20.17 11.82
C THR A 67 -9.07 18.94 12.11
N ALA A 68 -8.64 18.79 13.38
CA ALA A 68 -7.99 17.56 13.83
C ALA A 68 -8.95 16.38 13.71
N VAL A 69 -8.43 15.19 13.42
CA VAL A 69 -9.28 14.00 13.27
C VAL A 69 -9.96 13.64 14.60
N PHE A 70 -11.25 13.30 14.54
CA PHE A 70 -12.06 12.98 15.73
C PHE A 70 -13.12 11.91 15.43
N ASP A 71 -13.67 11.31 16.49
CA ASP A 71 -14.72 10.29 16.38
C ASP A 71 -16.00 10.86 15.73
N GLY A 72 -16.35 10.32 14.57
CA GLY A 72 -17.51 10.76 13.79
C GLY A 72 -17.16 11.77 12.71
N LEU A 73 -15.87 11.98 12.43
CA LEU A 73 -15.43 12.69 11.24
C LEU A 73 -15.75 11.88 9.98
N ALA A 74 -16.30 12.56 8.98
CA ALA A 74 -16.58 12.01 7.67
C ALA A 74 -16.13 12.93 6.53
N ALA A 75 -15.77 12.31 5.41
CA ALA A 75 -15.58 12.94 4.13
C ALA A 75 -16.86 12.84 3.29
N ALA A 76 -17.28 13.95 2.67
CA ALA A 76 -18.45 14.02 1.80
C ALA A 76 -18.15 14.86 0.53
N PRO A 77 -19.02 14.85 -0.50
CA PRO A 77 -18.85 15.68 -1.68
C PRO A 77 -18.83 17.17 -1.34
N SER A 78 -18.28 17.99 -2.23
CA SER A 78 -18.15 19.44 -2.02
C SER A 78 -19.48 20.17 -1.85
N SER A 79 -20.60 19.61 -2.29
CA SER A 79 -21.96 20.12 -2.07
C SER A 79 -22.39 20.13 -0.59
N TYR A 80 -21.74 19.34 0.27
CA TYR A 80 -22.01 19.32 1.71
C TYR A 80 -21.12 20.32 2.41
N THR A 81 -21.64 21.41 2.95
CA THR A 81 -20.82 22.36 3.74
C THR A 81 -20.13 21.67 4.91
N PHE A 82 -18.91 22.08 5.27
CA PHE A 82 -18.27 21.60 6.48
C PHE A 82 -19.15 21.88 7.72
N GLY A 83 -19.15 20.95 8.67
CA GLY A 83 -20.02 20.95 9.84
C GLY A 83 -21.43 20.39 9.62
N THR A 84 -21.80 19.98 8.40
CA THR A 84 -23.06 19.24 8.13
C THR A 84 -23.08 17.93 8.91
N ARG A 85 -24.16 17.65 9.65
CA ARG A 85 -24.38 16.36 10.30
C ARG A 85 -25.18 15.42 9.40
N ILE A 86 -24.80 14.14 9.42
CA ILE A 86 -25.51 13.08 8.71
C ILE A 86 -25.77 11.95 9.70
N THR A 87 -27.04 11.57 9.85
CA THR A 87 -27.43 10.41 10.68
C THR A 87 -27.63 9.21 9.78
N LEU A 88 -26.91 8.14 10.07
CA LEU A 88 -26.86 6.91 9.31
C LEU A 88 -27.47 5.75 10.13
N PRO A 89 -28.46 5.03 9.60
CA PRO A 89 -29.07 3.90 10.29
C PRO A 89 -28.02 2.86 10.71
N GLY A 90 -28.02 2.47 11.99
CA GLY A 90 -27.11 1.45 12.53
C GLY A 90 -25.67 1.90 12.76
N ILE A 91 -25.30 3.12 12.33
CA ILE A 91 -23.96 3.69 12.52
C ILE A 91 -24.00 4.84 13.55
N GLY A 92 -24.96 5.76 13.41
CA GLY A 92 -25.08 6.94 14.25
C GLY A 92 -24.89 8.25 13.47
N THR A 93 -24.55 9.33 14.18
CA THR A 93 -24.43 10.66 13.58
C THR A 93 -22.98 11.05 13.38
N VAL A 94 -22.60 11.31 12.12
CA VAL A 94 -21.27 11.77 11.71
C VAL A 94 -21.31 13.25 11.29
N SER A 95 -20.13 13.84 11.12
CA SER A 95 -19.93 15.22 10.72
C SER A 95 -18.99 15.37 9.56
N VAL A 96 -19.39 16.17 8.58
CA VAL A 96 -18.61 16.45 7.40
C VAL A 96 -17.51 17.47 7.73
N HIS A 97 -16.25 17.03 7.75
CA HIS A 97 -15.08 17.92 7.89
C HIS A 97 -14.01 17.65 6.82
N ASP A 98 -14.17 16.57 6.06
CA ASP A 98 -13.13 16.10 5.17
C ASP A 98 -13.59 15.96 3.73
N ARG A 99 -12.63 15.78 2.83
CA ARG A 99 -12.82 15.61 1.38
C ARG A 99 -11.82 14.59 0.85
N GLY A 100 -12.21 13.89 -0.20
CA GLY A 100 -11.30 13.01 -0.92
C GLY A 100 -11.61 13.01 -2.41
N GLY A 101 -10.60 12.76 -3.24
CA GLY A 101 -10.77 12.73 -4.70
C GLY A 101 -11.79 11.68 -5.17
N ALA A 102 -11.99 10.61 -4.40
CA ALA A 102 -12.98 9.57 -4.67
C ALA A 102 -14.37 9.83 -4.04
N ILE A 103 -14.51 10.91 -3.26
CA ILE A 103 -15.73 11.23 -2.50
C ILE A 103 -16.57 12.21 -3.30
N GLN A 104 -17.38 11.64 -4.20
CA GLN A 104 -18.12 12.37 -5.23
C GLN A 104 -19.61 12.00 -5.21
N GLU A 105 -20.41 12.83 -5.85
CA GLU A 105 -21.78 12.51 -6.25
C GLU A 105 -21.72 11.56 -7.45
N LEU A 106 -22.43 10.44 -7.37
CA LEU A 106 -22.50 9.42 -8.40
C LEU A 106 -23.77 9.63 -9.25
N GLN A 107 -23.91 8.79 -10.28
CA GLN A 107 -25.16 8.66 -11.03
C GLN A 107 -26.33 8.28 -10.10
N ASP A 108 -27.55 8.54 -10.57
CA ASP A 108 -28.80 8.24 -9.84
C ASP A 108 -28.92 8.95 -8.49
N ASN A 109 -28.26 10.11 -8.32
CA ASN A 109 -28.30 10.92 -7.10
C ASN A 109 -27.85 10.12 -5.86
N VAL A 110 -26.80 9.30 -5.99
CA VAL A 110 -26.19 8.56 -4.88
C VAL A 110 -24.87 9.19 -4.51
N HIS A 111 -24.64 9.52 -3.25
CA HIS A 111 -23.44 10.25 -2.84
C HIS A 111 -22.46 9.34 -2.11
N ARG A 112 -21.15 9.50 -2.34
CA ARG A 112 -20.14 8.79 -1.56
C ARG A 112 -19.88 9.49 -0.25
N LEU A 113 -19.83 8.71 0.82
CA LEU A 113 -19.45 9.16 2.15
C LEU A 113 -18.36 8.24 2.67
N ASP A 114 -17.33 8.79 3.30
CA ASP A 114 -16.25 8.00 3.89
C ASP A 114 -16.12 8.35 5.36
N ILE A 115 -16.22 7.36 6.25
CA ILE A 115 -16.21 7.59 7.70
C ILE A 115 -14.84 7.20 8.24
N TRP A 116 -14.28 8.06 9.08
CA TRP A 116 -13.03 7.76 9.75
C TRP A 116 -13.24 6.75 10.89
N VAL A 117 -12.47 5.65 10.89
CA VAL A 117 -12.67 4.51 11.82
C VAL A 117 -11.45 4.12 12.66
N GLY A 118 -10.48 5.03 12.81
CA GLY A 118 -9.38 4.85 13.75
C GLY A 118 -7.99 4.83 13.12
N HIS A 119 -7.02 4.39 13.90
CA HIS A 119 -5.60 4.37 13.54
C HIS A 119 -5.06 2.94 13.48
N GLY A 120 -3.94 2.77 12.74
CA GLY A 120 -3.14 1.55 12.80
C GLY A 120 -3.88 0.28 12.37
N GLU A 121 -3.48 -0.87 12.91
CA GLU A 121 -4.06 -2.18 12.59
C GLU A 121 -5.54 -2.27 12.96
N GLU A 122 -5.93 -1.65 14.07
CA GLU A 122 -7.32 -1.69 14.52
C GLU A 122 -8.23 -0.89 13.58
N GLY A 123 -7.79 0.30 13.16
CA GLY A 123 -8.47 1.12 12.16
C GLY A 123 -8.52 0.42 10.80
N LEU A 124 -7.41 -0.20 10.38
CA LEU A 124 -7.35 -1.01 9.16
C LEU A 124 -8.35 -2.17 9.19
N ALA A 125 -8.38 -2.94 10.29
CA ALA A 125 -9.30 -4.06 10.46
C ALA A 125 -10.76 -3.60 10.42
N ARG A 126 -11.09 -2.48 11.06
CA ARG A 126 -12.43 -1.87 11.00
C ARG A 126 -12.79 -1.44 9.59
N ALA A 127 -11.91 -0.74 8.89
CA ALA A 127 -12.18 -0.23 7.55
C ALA A 127 -12.46 -1.39 6.57
N LEU A 128 -11.65 -2.45 6.63
CA LEU A 128 -11.86 -3.65 5.80
C LEU A 128 -13.15 -4.39 6.17
N ALA A 129 -13.46 -4.53 7.46
CA ALA A 129 -14.67 -5.20 7.93
C ALA A 129 -15.94 -4.40 7.64
N PHE A 130 -15.85 -3.07 7.66
CA PHE A 130 -16.96 -2.16 7.35
C PHE A 130 -17.39 -2.30 5.89
N GLY A 131 -16.42 -2.45 4.98
CA GLY A 131 -16.65 -2.66 3.56
C GLY A 131 -17.39 -1.50 2.89
N VAL A 132 -18.17 -1.82 1.86
CA VAL A 132 -19.04 -0.85 1.17
C VAL A 132 -20.47 -1.10 1.61
N GLN A 133 -21.13 -0.06 2.12
CA GLN A 133 -22.53 -0.14 2.52
C GLN A 133 -23.36 0.85 1.72
N ARG A 134 -24.57 0.46 1.33
CA ARG A 134 -25.55 1.37 0.75
C ARG A 134 -26.65 1.62 1.75
N MET A 135 -26.95 2.88 2.02
CA MET A 135 -27.99 3.25 2.98
C MET A 135 -28.52 4.65 2.72
N ARG A 136 -29.76 4.86 3.17
CA ARG A 136 -30.37 6.18 3.21
C ARG A 136 -30.10 6.86 4.54
N GLY A 137 -29.51 8.05 4.50
CA GLY A 137 -29.18 8.85 5.67
C GLY A 137 -29.94 10.17 5.72
N THR A 138 -30.13 10.67 6.94
CA THR A 138 -30.75 11.98 7.18
C THR A 138 -29.67 13.06 7.29
N VAL A 139 -29.71 14.04 6.39
CA VAL A 139 -28.78 15.17 6.30
C VAL A 139 -29.36 16.38 7.03
N TYR A 140 -28.56 17.01 7.88
CA TYR A 140 -28.88 18.24 8.61
C TYR A 140 -27.90 19.32 8.15
N VAL A 141 -28.37 20.24 7.31
CA VAL A 141 -27.54 21.37 6.86
C VAL A 141 -27.13 22.27 8.03
N SER A 142 -26.04 23.00 7.85
CA SER A 142 -25.42 23.82 8.91
C SER A 142 -26.33 24.93 9.46
N SER A 143 -27.33 25.38 8.68
CA SER A 143 -28.28 26.44 9.03
C SER A 143 -29.45 25.99 9.93
N VAL A 144 -29.61 24.69 10.20
CA VAL A 144 -30.66 24.16 11.09
C VAL A 144 -30.10 23.62 12.41
N ARG A 145 -30.95 23.38 13.41
CA ARG A 145 -30.54 22.68 14.63
C ARG A 145 -30.12 21.25 14.27
N GLN A 146 -28.86 20.93 14.51
CA GLN A 146 -28.28 19.63 14.19
C GLN A 146 -28.18 18.74 15.43
N PRO A 147 -28.31 17.41 15.28
CA PRO A 147 -27.98 16.46 16.36
C PRO A 147 -26.50 16.57 16.76
N ALA A 148 -26.17 16.10 17.97
CA ALA A 148 -24.79 15.92 18.37
C ALA A 148 -24.12 14.82 17.53
N VAL A 149 -22.81 14.91 17.35
CA VAL A 149 -22.03 13.77 16.82
C VAL A 149 -22.21 12.60 17.78
N ALA A 150 -22.59 11.46 17.23
CA ALA A 150 -22.93 10.25 17.98
C ALA A 150 -22.45 9.03 17.19
N PHE A 151 -21.15 8.94 17.01
CA PHE A 151 -20.46 7.80 16.41
C PHE A 151 -19.15 7.58 17.16
N SER A 152 -18.79 6.32 17.41
CA SER A 152 -17.50 5.95 17.99
C SER A 152 -16.94 4.79 17.18
N PRO A 153 -15.70 4.88 16.65
CA PRO A 153 -15.08 3.77 15.94
C PRO A 153 -15.08 2.46 16.75
N SER A 154 -14.99 2.56 18.08
CA SER A 154 -15.01 1.40 18.98
C SER A 154 -16.31 0.57 18.95
N SER A 155 -17.40 1.11 18.42
CA SER A 155 -18.64 0.34 18.21
C SER A 155 -18.59 -0.56 16.97
N LEU A 156 -17.61 -0.37 16.08
CA LEU A 156 -17.43 -1.19 14.88
C LEU A 156 -16.51 -2.40 15.16
N PRO A 157 -16.78 -3.56 14.55
CA PRO A 157 -15.93 -4.74 14.70
C PRO A 157 -14.54 -4.48 14.12
N ALA A 158 -13.50 -4.84 14.87
CA ALA A 158 -12.10 -4.78 14.45
C ALA A 158 -11.49 -6.19 14.44
N PRO A 159 -11.83 -7.05 13.45
CA PRO A 159 -11.36 -8.43 13.42
C PRO A 159 -9.88 -8.48 12.99
N VAL A 160 -8.94 -8.12 13.87
CA VAL A 160 -7.50 -8.03 13.55
C VAL A 160 -6.93 -9.33 12.94
N ALA A 161 -7.50 -10.49 13.28
CA ALA A 161 -7.12 -11.78 12.67
C ALA A 161 -7.38 -11.84 11.15
N SER A 162 -8.32 -11.06 10.61
CA SER A 162 -8.58 -10.99 9.17
C SER A 162 -7.46 -10.31 8.40
N LEU A 163 -6.53 -9.65 9.09
CA LEU A 163 -5.36 -9.00 8.50
C LEU A 163 -4.23 -9.99 8.15
N ALA A 164 -4.33 -11.26 8.57
CA ALA A 164 -3.31 -12.27 8.31
C ALA A 164 -2.85 -12.36 6.83
N PRO A 165 -3.73 -12.25 5.82
CA PRO A 165 -3.29 -12.24 4.42
C PRO A 165 -2.44 -11.03 4.04
N LEU A 166 -2.65 -9.88 4.71
CA LEU A 166 -1.89 -8.64 4.48
C LEU A 166 -0.54 -8.63 5.19
N GLN A 167 -0.35 -9.49 6.19
CA GLN A 167 0.94 -9.65 6.87
C GLN A 167 1.99 -10.25 5.92
N GLY A 168 1.55 -10.98 4.88
CA GLY A 168 2.37 -11.54 3.80
C GLY A 168 3.38 -12.57 4.30
N THR A 169 3.74 -13.53 3.45
CA THR A 169 4.91 -14.38 3.74
C THR A 169 6.17 -13.51 3.73
N THR A 170 7.15 -13.82 4.58
CA THR A 170 8.47 -13.12 4.58
C THR A 170 9.27 -13.36 3.30
N ASN A 171 8.83 -14.31 2.47
CA ASN A 171 9.54 -14.80 1.31
C ASN A 171 8.98 -14.19 0.01
N ILE A 172 9.88 -13.74 -0.88
CA ILE A 172 9.55 -13.24 -2.22
C ILE A 172 9.33 -14.36 -3.24
N LEU A 173 9.69 -15.61 -2.92
CA LEU A 173 9.47 -16.76 -3.80
C LEU A 173 7.98 -16.98 -4.08
N GLY A 174 7.65 -17.23 -5.35
CA GLY A 174 6.27 -17.39 -5.79
C GLY A 174 5.44 -16.10 -5.79
N THR A 175 6.10 -14.94 -5.58
CA THR A 175 5.50 -13.63 -5.83
C THR A 175 5.94 -13.11 -7.20
N ALA A 176 5.08 -12.33 -7.86
CA ALA A 176 5.39 -11.74 -9.16
C ALA A 176 5.06 -10.24 -9.20
N PRO A 177 5.62 -9.41 -8.28
CA PRO A 177 5.45 -7.96 -8.36
C PRO A 177 5.98 -7.43 -9.69
N ALA A 178 5.19 -6.59 -10.36
CA ALA A 178 5.49 -6.02 -11.66
C ALA A 178 5.46 -4.49 -11.65
N TYR A 179 6.05 -3.89 -12.67
CA TYR A 179 6.09 -2.44 -12.85
C TYR A 179 4.69 -1.84 -12.82
N GLY A 180 4.52 -0.79 -12.02
CA GLY A 180 3.24 -0.15 -11.75
C GLY A 180 2.51 -0.71 -10.53
N ASP A 181 2.88 -1.90 -10.04
CA ASP A 181 2.26 -2.47 -8.85
C ASP A 181 2.52 -1.62 -7.60
N ARG A 182 1.52 -1.62 -6.72
CA ARG A 182 1.64 -1.06 -5.37
C ARG A 182 1.08 -2.07 -4.37
N SER A 183 1.97 -2.83 -3.74
CA SER A 183 1.60 -4.01 -2.94
C SER A 183 2.66 -4.39 -1.90
N VAL A 184 2.29 -5.30 -0.99
CA VAL A 184 3.22 -5.89 -0.01
C VAL A 184 4.35 -6.62 -0.71
N SER A 185 4.08 -7.35 -1.80
CA SER A 185 5.10 -8.09 -2.56
C SER A 185 6.16 -7.16 -3.15
N VAL A 186 5.76 -5.98 -3.64
CA VAL A 186 6.71 -4.96 -4.11
C VAL A 186 7.57 -4.43 -2.97
N ARG A 187 6.96 -4.18 -1.80
CA ARG A 187 7.72 -3.78 -0.60
C ARG A 187 8.76 -4.83 -0.24
N ARG A 188 8.40 -6.12 -0.26
CA ARG A 188 9.34 -7.22 0.01
C ARG A 188 10.45 -7.28 -1.02
N LEU A 189 10.16 -7.09 -2.30
CA LEU A 189 11.17 -6.97 -3.35
C LEU A 189 12.15 -5.83 -3.04
N GLN A 190 11.67 -4.65 -2.68
CA GLN A 190 12.53 -3.50 -2.35
C GLN A 190 13.38 -3.76 -1.10
N GLU A 191 12.80 -4.32 -0.04
CA GLU A 191 13.52 -4.72 1.18
C GLU A 191 14.60 -5.78 0.86
N ALA A 192 14.27 -6.76 0.02
CA ALA A 192 15.18 -7.80 -0.44
C ALA A 192 16.35 -7.21 -1.24
N LEU A 193 16.06 -6.37 -2.24
CA LEU A 193 17.07 -5.66 -3.03
C LEU A 193 17.94 -4.75 -2.15
N GLN A 194 17.35 -4.08 -1.16
CA GLN A 194 18.08 -3.22 -0.22
C GLN A 194 19.03 -4.03 0.65
N SER A 195 18.57 -5.15 1.19
CA SER A 195 19.43 -6.07 1.97
C SER A 195 20.56 -6.70 1.14
N ALA A 196 20.33 -6.89 -0.16
CA ALA A 196 21.34 -7.35 -1.12
C ALA A 196 22.25 -6.22 -1.64
N GLY A 197 21.99 -4.95 -1.27
CA GLY A 197 22.81 -3.80 -1.66
C GLY A 197 22.47 -3.17 -3.03
N TYR A 198 21.31 -3.49 -3.61
CA TYR A 198 20.87 -3.02 -4.93
C TYR A 198 19.77 -1.95 -4.88
N PHE A 199 19.29 -1.59 -3.69
CA PHE A 199 18.24 -0.58 -3.50
C PHE A 199 18.59 0.35 -2.33
N ASP A 200 18.85 1.62 -2.62
CA ASP A 200 19.34 2.64 -1.69
C ASP A 200 18.29 3.73 -1.39
N HIS A 201 17.04 3.47 -1.76
CA HIS A 201 15.91 4.38 -1.56
C HIS A 201 14.97 3.90 -0.45
N ASP A 202 14.00 4.74 -0.10
CA ASP A 202 12.94 4.37 0.83
C ASP A 202 12.06 3.27 0.24
N VAL A 203 11.69 2.32 1.10
CA VAL A 203 10.79 1.22 0.75
C VAL A 203 9.35 1.74 0.70
N THR A 204 8.89 2.04 -0.51
CA THR A 204 7.57 2.63 -0.77
C THR A 204 6.48 1.61 -1.05
N GLY A 205 6.83 0.36 -1.37
CA GLY A 205 5.88 -0.65 -1.86
C GLY A 205 5.35 -0.35 -3.26
N TYR A 206 5.93 0.60 -4.00
CA TYR A 206 5.58 0.92 -5.39
C TYR A 206 6.69 0.53 -6.37
N PHE A 207 6.34 -0.24 -7.40
CA PHE A 207 7.28 -0.71 -8.41
C PHE A 207 7.35 0.34 -9.53
N GLY A 208 8.10 1.41 -9.27
CA GLY A 208 8.41 2.42 -10.26
C GLY A 208 9.74 2.19 -10.98
N SER A 209 10.20 3.22 -11.68
CA SER A 209 11.48 3.25 -12.39
C SER A 209 12.69 2.97 -11.49
N VAL A 210 12.63 3.37 -10.22
CA VAL A 210 13.67 3.10 -9.22
C VAL A 210 13.78 1.60 -8.94
N THR A 211 12.67 0.93 -8.60
CA THR A 211 12.64 -0.51 -8.37
C THR A 211 13.05 -1.28 -9.62
N GLN A 212 12.59 -0.85 -10.80
CA GLN A 212 12.96 -1.44 -12.09
C GLN A 212 14.48 -1.36 -12.33
N LYS A 213 15.09 -0.21 -12.10
CA LYS A 213 16.54 -0.01 -12.24
C LYS A 213 17.32 -0.88 -11.25
N SER A 214 16.88 -0.95 -10.00
CA SER A 214 17.51 -1.80 -8.97
C SER A 214 17.41 -3.28 -9.31
N LEU A 215 16.24 -3.77 -9.74
CA LEU A 215 16.08 -5.14 -10.19
C LEU A 215 16.94 -5.43 -11.43
N GLY A 216 16.96 -4.52 -12.40
CA GLY A 216 17.81 -4.61 -13.59
C GLY A 216 19.31 -4.70 -13.26
N THR A 217 19.77 -3.90 -12.29
CA THR A 217 21.16 -3.93 -11.80
C THR A 217 21.46 -5.26 -11.12
N PHE A 218 20.53 -5.76 -10.30
CA PHE A 218 20.66 -7.05 -9.63
C PHE A 218 20.76 -8.21 -10.63
N VAL A 219 19.83 -8.35 -11.57
CA VAL A 219 19.82 -9.45 -12.55
C VAL A 219 21.08 -9.41 -13.44
N THR A 220 21.54 -8.21 -13.82
CA THR A 220 22.79 -8.03 -14.56
C THR A 220 24.00 -8.47 -13.75
N ALA A 221 24.07 -8.11 -12.47
CA ALA A 221 25.18 -8.48 -11.58
C ALA A 221 25.22 -9.99 -11.29
N MET A 222 24.06 -10.66 -11.30
CA MET A 222 23.97 -12.12 -11.18
C MET A 222 24.25 -12.86 -12.49
N GLY A 223 24.36 -12.16 -13.63
CA GLY A 223 24.59 -12.77 -14.93
C GLY A 223 23.38 -13.56 -15.47
N ILE A 224 22.17 -13.25 -15.02
CA ILE A 224 20.93 -13.91 -15.46
C ILE A 224 20.17 -13.03 -16.46
N GLN A 225 19.56 -13.66 -17.47
CA GLN A 225 18.78 -12.99 -18.50
C GLN A 225 17.30 -12.95 -18.12
N GLU A 226 16.93 -12.01 -17.26
CA GLU A 226 15.55 -11.84 -16.78
C GLU A 226 15.07 -10.41 -17.05
N PRO A 227 13.76 -10.20 -17.27
CA PRO A 227 13.19 -8.87 -17.37
C PRO A 227 13.32 -8.10 -16.05
N ALA A 228 13.37 -6.76 -16.13
CA ALA A 228 13.52 -5.89 -14.97
C ALA A 228 12.20 -5.18 -14.56
N ASP A 229 11.15 -5.33 -15.37
CA ASP A 229 9.81 -4.79 -15.12
C ASP A 229 8.89 -5.78 -14.39
N ILE A 230 9.38 -6.98 -14.03
CA ILE A 230 8.68 -7.96 -13.21
C ILE A 230 9.70 -8.80 -12.44
N LEU A 231 9.40 -9.14 -11.19
CA LEU A 231 10.17 -10.15 -10.45
C LEU A 231 9.74 -11.54 -10.92
N THR A 232 10.59 -12.20 -11.69
CA THR A 232 10.38 -13.59 -12.10
C THR A 232 10.81 -14.57 -11.01
N ASP A 233 10.34 -15.82 -11.10
CA ASP A 233 10.74 -16.87 -10.16
C ASP A 233 12.27 -17.08 -10.12
N THR A 234 12.94 -16.99 -11.28
CA THR A 234 14.41 -17.07 -11.37
C THR A 234 15.05 -15.92 -10.60
N ALA A 235 14.64 -14.67 -10.88
CA ALA A 235 15.22 -13.50 -10.22
C ALA A 235 14.94 -13.51 -8.71
N ALA A 236 13.75 -13.94 -8.29
CA ALA A 236 13.39 -14.14 -6.89
C ALA A 236 14.31 -15.15 -6.20
N ALA A 237 14.55 -16.31 -6.82
CA ALA A 237 15.43 -17.35 -6.27
C ALA A 237 16.87 -16.87 -6.12
N TYR A 238 17.41 -16.17 -7.13
CA TYR A 238 18.74 -15.59 -7.04
C TYR A 238 18.84 -14.52 -5.95
N LEU A 239 17.80 -13.69 -5.81
CA LEU A 239 17.78 -12.62 -4.83
C LEU A 239 17.74 -13.19 -3.41
N GLU A 240 16.92 -14.21 -3.15
CA GLU A 240 16.95 -14.89 -1.85
C GLU A 240 18.30 -15.57 -1.59
N ALA A 241 18.90 -16.24 -2.58
CA ALA A 241 20.23 -16.82 -2.42
C ALA A 241 21.30 -15.76 -2.09
N ALA A 242 21.21 -14.57 -2.69
CA ALA A 242 22.11 -13.45 -2.41
C ALA A 242 21.96 -12.93 -0.97
N ARG A 243 20.73 -12.85 -0.46
CA ARG A 243 20.43 -12.44 0.92
C ARG A 243 20.97 -13.43 1.94
N GLU A 244 20.71 -14.71 1.73
CA GLU A 244 21.22 -15.79 2.58
C GLU A 244 22.76 -15.81 2.57
N ARG A 245 23.38 -15.56 1.42
CA ARG A 245 24.85 -15.46 1.31
C ARG A 245 25.40 -14.28 2.10
N ALA A 246 24.70 -13.15 2.17
CA ALA A 246 25.18 -11.95 2.87
C ALA A 246 25.33 -12.17 4.39
N VAL A 247 24.52 -13.06 4.98
CA VAL A 247 24.56 -13.39 6.41
C VAL A 247 25.30 -14.70 6.71
N ALA A 248 25.62 -15.50 5.69
CA ALA A 248 26.32 -16.76 5.86
C ALA A 248 27.82 -16.56 6.19
N SER A 249 28.30 -17.29 7.20
CA SER A 249 29.74 -17.38 7.46
C SER A 249 30.45 -18.06 6.30
N SER A 250 31.50 -17.45 5.74
CA SER A 250 32.25 -18.08 4.65
C SER A 250 32.85 -19.42 5.12
N PRO A 251 32.45 -20.57 4.55
CA PRO A 251 32.96 -21.87 4.98
C PRO A 251 34.44 -22.03 4.65
N ILE A 252 34.95 -21.22 3.72
CA ILE A 252 36.34 -21.15 3.31
C ILE A 252 36.78 -19.68 3.31
N PRO A 253 37.55 -19.22 4.30
CA PRO A 253 38.00 -17.84 4.34
C PRO A 253 39.11 -17.61 3.29
N GLY A 254 38.77 -16.85 2.25
CA GLY A 254 39.69 -16.43 1.20
C GLY A 254 39.98 -17.49 0.14
N VAL A 255 40.99 -17.21 -0.70
CA VAL A 255 41.46 -18.12 -1.74
C VAL A 255 42.18 -19.32 -1.12
N VAL A 256 42.01 -20.49 -1.74
CA VAL A 256 42.71 -21.73 -1.37
C VAL A 256 43.69 -22.09 -2.46
N ASP A 257 44.96 -22.14 -2.09
CA ASP A 257 46.08 -22.49 -2.94
C ASP A 257 47.07 -23.40 -2.19
N VAL A 258 48.16 -23.76 -2.86
CA VAL A 258 49.21 -24.65 -2.33
C VAL A 258 49.89 -24.11 -1.07
N SER A 259 49.89 -22.80 -0.85
CA SER A 259 50.48 -22.14 0.33
C SER A 259 49.52 -22.02 1.52
N SER A 260 48.25 -22.33 1.31
CA SER A 260 47.24 -22.25 2.35
C SER A 260 47.52 -23.21 3.52
N THR A 261 47.12 -22.81 4.72
CA THR A 261 47.22 -23.66 5.92
C THR A 261 46.46 -24.97 5.73
N ALA A 262 46.94 -26.06 6.32
CA ALA A 262 46.28 -27.37 6.26
C ALA A 262 44.82 -27.33 6.73
N SER A 263 44.48 -26.50 7.73
CA SER A 263 43.10 -26.33 8.20
C SER A 263 42.19 -25.71 7.13
N ARG A 264 42.66 -24.70 6.40
CA ARG A 264 41.94 -24.06 5.28
C ARG A 264 41.77 -25.01 4.11
N ILE A 265 42.82 -25.76 3.75
CA ILE A 265 42.75 -26.78 2.71
C ILE A 265 41.75 -27.88 3.11
N ALA A 266 41.78 -28.33 4.36
CA ALA A 266 40.83 -29.31 4.87
C ALA A 266 39.39 -28.78 4.86
N ALA A 267 39.17 -27.48 5.12
CA ALA A 267 37.86 -26.85 4.97
C ALA A 267 37.37 -26.93 3.52
N ALA A 268 38.22 -26.55 2.54
CA ALA A 268 37.89 -26.66 1.12
C ALA A 268 37.57 -28.09 0.69
N GLN A 269 38.36 -29.07 1.14
CA GLN A 269 38.11 -30.49 0.88
C GLN A 269 36.76 -30.95 1.46
N ARG A 270 36.37 -30.51 2.66
CA ARG A 270 35.05 -30.85 3.25
C ARG A 270 33.92 -30.21 2.45
N THR A 271 34.04 -28.93 2.14
CA THR A 271 33.01 -28.20 1.39
C THR A 271 32.82 -28.77 -0.01
N LEU A 272 33.90 -28.96 -0.78
CA LEU A 272 33.82 -29.53 -2.13
C LEU A 272 33.38 -30.99 -2.13
N ARG A 273 33.66 -31.75 -1.06
CA ARG A 273 33.10 -33.10 -0.92
C ARG A 273 31.61 -33.07 -0.66
N PHE A 274 31.17 -32.19 0.24
CA PHE A 274 29.74 -31.98 0.51
C PHE A 274 28.98 -31.60 -0.76
N LEU A 275 29.57 -30.74 -1.59
CA LEU A 275 29.01 -30.33 -2.89
C LEU A 275 29.19 -31.37 -4.02
N GLY A 276 29.81 -32.52 -3.75
CA GLY A 276 30.01 -33.61 -4.72
C GLY A 276 31.18 -33.45 -5.70
N TYR A 277 31.93 -32.34 -5.64
CA TYR A 277 33.07 -32.05 -6.53
C TYR A 277 34.38 -32.76 -6.13
N TYR A 278 34.55 -33.12 -4.85
CA TYR A 278 35.78 -33.72 -4.33
C TYR A 278 35.57 -35.10 -3.71
N GLN A 279 36.25 -36.13 -4.22
CA GLN A 279 36.16 -37.51 -3.72
C GLN A 279 37.43 -38.01 -3.02
N GLY A 280 38.40 -37.12 -2.74
CA GLY A 280 39.63 -37.46 -2.01
C GLY A 280 39.46 -37.42 -0.48
N ARG A 281 40.57 -37.55 0.27
CA ARG A 281 40.59 -37.50 1.75
C ARG A 281 40.65 -36.05 2.26
N THR A 282 40.07 -35.75 3.43
CA THR A 282 40.27 -34.44 4.09
C THR A 282 41.51 -34.49 4.95
N ASN A 283 42.67 -34.33 4.33
CA ASN A 283 43.98 -34.40 4.97
C ASN A 283 44.68 -33.03 5.07
N GLY A 284 44.10 -31.97 4.50
CA GLY A 284 44.71 -30.64 4.50
C GLY A 284 45.89 -30.49 3.53
N HIS A 285 46.08 -31.43 2.59
CA HIS A 285 47.08 -31.31 1.54
C HIS A 285 46.46 -30.83 0.22
N PHE A 286 47.12 -29.86 -0.42
CA PHE A 286 46.70 -29.35 -1.72
C PHE A 286 47.23 -30.28 -2.81
N ASP A 287 46.40 -31.26 -3.21
CA ASP A 287 46.74 -32.24 -4.24
C ASP A 287 46.05 -31.94 -5.59
N GLU A 288 46.44 -32.71 -6.61
CA GLU A 288 45.89 -32.57 -7.97
C GLU A 288 44.38 -32.86 -8.01
N THR A 289 43.89 -33.76 -7.15
CA THR A 289 42.47 -34.07 -7.02
C THR A 289 41.68 -32.88 -6.49
N LEU A 290 42.22 -32.15 -5.50
CA LEU A 290 41.61 -30.94 -4.95
C LEU A 290 41.65 -29.82 -5.96
N ARG A 291 42.78 -29.62 -6.65
CA ARG A 291 42.91 -28.64 -7.73
C ARG A 291 41.86 -28.86 -8.82
N SER A 292 41.71 -30.11 -9.28
CA SER A 292 40.71 -30.49 -10.27
C SER A 292 39.28 -30.27 -9.78
N ALA A 293 39.00 -30.53 -8.49
CA ALA A 293 37.70 -30.26 -7.88
C ALA A 293 37.38 -28.75 -7.82
N ILE A 294 38.35 -27.93 -7.46
CA ILE A 294 38.21 -26.46 -7.46
C ILE A 294 37.91 -25.97 -8.87
N CYS A 295 38.65 -26.42 -9.88
CA CYS A 295 38.41 -26.03 -11.26
C CYS A 295 36.99 -26.42 -11.71
N ARG A 296 36.54 -27.65 -11.46
CA ARG A 296 35.17 -28.08 -11.82
C ARG A 296 34.08 -27.29 -11.12
N PHE A 297 34.32 -26.83 -9.89
CA PHE A 297 33.37 -26.01 -9.14
C PHE A 297 33.25 -24.58 -9.67
N GLN A 298 34.28 -24.08 -10.37
CA GLN A 298 34.35 -22.70 -10.84
C GLN A 298 33.81 -22.48 -12.27
N VAL A 299 33.46 -23.55 -12.98
CA VAL A 299 32.90 -23.51 -14.34
C VAL A 299 31.42 -23.85 -14.27
#